data_AF-A0A354NUC1-F1
#
_entry.id   AF-A0A354NUC1-F1
#
_cell.length_a   1.000
_cell.length_b   1.000
_cell.length_c   1.000
_cell.angle_alpha   90.00
_cell.angle_beta   90.00
_cell.angle_gamma   90.00
#
_symmetry.space_group_name_H-M   'P 1'
#
loop_
_entity.id
_entity.type
_entity.pdbx_description
1 polymer ?
#
loop_
_entity_poly.entity_id
_entity_poly.type
_entity_poly.pdbx_seq_one_letter_code
_entity_poly.pdbx_strand_id
1 'polypeptide(L)'
;MGKLRVEYRLAAVTEIFDFAKEIINPPHRFASDISEVGRPISIGGSREITDGGYHREAVYWIVATYSRCLAILRNDAFRDEQANYAAGFHELLADLGITSFADLQEGSQRAREFLHRVWDVVEAIMDANAEIEE
;
A
#
# COMPACT_ATOMS: atom_id res chain seq x y z
N MET A 1 -9.14 10.90 0.11
CA MET A 1 -9.93 10.12 1.08
C MET A 1 -9.97 10.85 2.41
N GLY A 2 -11.13 10.95 3.07
CA GLY A 2 -11.27 11.61 4.38
C GLY A 2 -10.93 10.68 5.55
N LYS A 3 -10.66 11.23 6.74
CA LYS A 3 -10.17 10.50 7.93
C LYS A 3 -10.97 9.22 8.22
N LEU A 4 -12.30 9.33 8.37
CA LEU A 4 -13.17 8.19 8.67
C LEU A 4 -13.05 7.04 7.65
N ARG A 5 -12.85 7.37 6.37
CA ARG A 5 -12.69 6.37 5.33
C ARG A 5 -11.30 5.72 5.40
N VAL A 6 -10.26 6.47 5.74
CA VAL A 6 -8.90 5.92 6.00
C VAL A 6 -8.94 4.98 7.20
N GLU A 7 -9.58 5.37 8.30
CA GLU A 7 -9.71 4.54 9.51
C GLU A 7 -10.48 3.25 9.23
N TYR A 8 -11.57 3.31 8.46
CA TYR A 8 -12.30 2.12 8.01
C TYR A 8 -11.40 1.18 7.19
N ARG A 9 -10.60 1.71 6.27
CA ARG A 9 -9.65 0.91 5.47
C ARG A 9 -8.50 0.37 6.31
N LEU A 10 -8.04 1.12 7.31
CA LEU A 10 -7.04 0.67 8.25
C LEU A 10 -7.55 -0.52 9.09
N ALA A 11 -8.82 -0.51 9.50
CA ALA A 11 -9.43 -1.66 10.18
C ALA A 11 -9.44 -2.89 9.26
N ALA A 12 -9.90 -2.74 8.01
CA ALA A 12 -9.94 -3.84 7.04
C ALA A 12 -8.55 -4.44 6.75
N VAL A 13 -7.51 -3.61 6.58
CA VAL A 13 -6.14 -4.13 6.38
C VAL A 13 -5.58 -4.78 7.64
N THR A 14 -6.01 -4.34 8.83
CA THR A 14 -5.58 -4.96 10.10
C THR A 14 -6.11 -6.40 10.20
N GLU A 15 -7.36 -6.64 9.79
CA GLU A 15 -7.96 -7.98 9.82
C GLU A 15 -7.22 -8.97 8.90
N ILE A 16 -7.00 -8.61 7.63
CA ILE A 16 -6.24 -9.46 6.71
C ILE A 16 -4.78 -9.62 7.14
N PHE A 17 -4.17 -8.58 7.74
CA PHE A 17 -2.82 -8.68 8.27
C PHE A 17 -2.73 -9.74 9.36
N ASP A 18 -3.63 -9.66 10.35
CA ASP A 18 -3.65 -10.59 11.47
C ASP A 18 -3.91 -12.02 10.99
N PHE A 19 -4.77 -12.21 9.98
CA PHE A 19 -4.96 -13.52 9.36
C PHE A 19 -3.72 -14.02 8.58
N ALA A 20 -3.16 -13.18 7.71
CA ALA A 20 -2.00 -13.52 6.87
C ALA A 20 -0.78 -13.90 7.71
N LYS A 21 -0.57 -13.19 8.82
CA LYS A 21 0.51 -13.43 9.79
C LYS A 21 0.45 -14.84 10.39
N GLU A 22 -0.74 -15.39 10.62
CA GLU A 22 -0.91 -16.72 11.22
C GLU A 22 -0.71 -17.86 10.22
N ILE A 23 -1.05 -17.64 8.95
CA ILE A 23 -1.05 -18.70 7.94
C ILE A 23 0.22 -18.73 7.07
N ILE A 24 1.05 -17.68 7.15
CA ILE A 24 2.23 -17.53 6.29
C ILE A 24 3.16 -18.75 6.40
N ASN A 25 3.43 -19.37 5.26
CA ASN A 25 4.37 -20.48 5.14
C ASN A 25 5.56 -20.08 4.26
N PRO A 26 6.76 -19.83 4.84
CA PRO A 26 7.93 -19.37 4.09
C PRO A 26 8.35 -20.32 2.95
N PRO A 27 8.99 -19.79 1.87
CA PRO A 27 9.49 -18.42 1.74
C PRO A 27 8.53 -17.47 0.99
N HIS A 28 8.28 -16.30 1.58
CA HIS A 28 7.60 -15.18 0.93
C HIS A 28 8.47 -13.93 0.91
N ARG A 29 8.45 -13.19 -0.19
CA ARG A 29 9.02 -11.85 -0.23
C ARG A 29 8.24 -10.96 0.75
N PHE A 30 8.95 -10.19 1.58
CA PHE A 30 8.37 -9.33 2.63
C PHE A 30 7.69 -10.09 3.79
N ALA A 31 8.05 -11.37 4.03
CA ALA A 31 7.54 -12.12 5.19
C ALA A 31 7.82 -11.42 6.54
N SER A 32 8.92 -10.65 6.64
CA SER A 32 9.22 -9.81 7.80
C SER A 32 8.17 -8.75 8.07
N ASP A 33 7.58 -8.18 7.01
CA ASP A 33 6.64 -7.08 7.10
C ASP A 33 5.30 -7.59 7.65
N ILE A 34 4.92 -8.82 7.29
CA ILE A 34 3.69 -9.48 7.73
C ILE A 34 4.03 -10.48 8.85
N SER A 35 4.50 -9.94 9.98
CA SER A 35 4.92 -10.69 11.17
C SER A 35 4.50 -9.98 12.45
N GLU A 36 4.63 -10.63 13.61
CA GLU A 36 4.41 -9.97 14.91
C GLU A 36 5.31 -8.75 15.10
N VAL A 37 6.57 -8.84 14.65
CA VAL A 37 7.54 -7.73 14.74
C VAL A 37 7.22 -6.63 13.73
N GLY A 38 6.68 -6.99 12.57
CA GLY A 38 6.28 -6.05 11.52
C GLY A 38 4.98 -5.30 11.83
N ARG A 39 4.07 -5.91 12.61
CA ARG A 39 2.75 -5.35 12.94
C ARG A 39 2.78 -3.92 13.49
N PRO A 40 3.60 -3.56 14.51
CA PRO A 40 3.68 -2.17 14.98
C PRO A 40 4.16 -1.21 13.89
N ILE A 41 4.96 -1.66 12.93
CA ILE A 41 5.45 -0.82 11.82
C ILE A 41 4.34 -0.64 10.78
N SER A 42 3.77 -1.73 10.26
CA SER A 42 2.80 -1.66 9.16
C SER A 42 1.43 -1.13 9.61
N ILE A 43 0.91 -1.62 10.75
CA ILE A 43 -0.42 -1.23 11.25
C ILE A 43 -0.30 -0.03 12.20
N GLY A 44 0.64 -0.07 13.15
CA GLY A 44 0.86 1.02 14.10
C GLY A 44 1.30 2.30 13.39
N GLY A 45 2.31 2.22 12.53
CA GLY A 45 2.75 3.37 11.72
C GLY A 45 1.65 3.95 10.84
N SER A 46 0.85 3.10 10.17
CA SER A 46 -0.30 3.58 9.38
C SER A 46 -1.35 4.31 10.24
N ARG A 47 -1.54 3.89 11.49
CA ARG A 47 -2.41 4.56 12.46
C ARG A 47 -1.86 5.93 12.85
N GLU A 48 -0.59 6.00 13.23
CA GLU A 48 0.08 7.26 13.61
C GLU A 48 0.03 8.29 12.48
N ILE A 49 0.30 7.87 11.24
CA ILE A 49 0.22 8.73 10.04
C ILE A 49 -1.22 9.20 9.82
N THR A 50 -2.22 8.33 10.03
CA THR A 50 -3.63 8.68 9.91
C THR A 50 -4.04 9.72 10.97
N ASP A 51 -3.65 9.50 12.23
CA ASP A 51 -3.96 10.40 13.34
C ASP A 51 -3.28 11.76 13.21
N GLY A 52 -2.08 11.78 12.61
CA GLY A 52 -1.36 13.01 12.23
C GLY A 52 -1.98 13.77 11.05
N GLY A 53 -3.05 13.27 10.43
CA GLY A 53 -3.73 13.92 9.31
C GLY A 53 -3.08 13.68 7.95
N TYR A 54 -2.04 12.86 7.87
CA TYR A 54 -1.31 12.52 6.64
C TYR A 54 -2.03 11.41 5.85
N HIS A 55 -3.32 11.61 5.59
CA HIS A 55 -4.20 10.59 5.02
C HIS A 55 -3.71 10.02 3.67
N ARG A 56 -3.07 10.83 2.82
CA ARG A 56 -2.55 10.34 1.53
C ARG A 56 -1.45 9.31 1.73
N GLU A 57 -0.55 9.58 2.66
CA GLU A 57 0.56 8.69 3.00
C GLU A 57 0.06 7.42 3.69
N ALA A 58 -0.88 7.56 4.63
CA ALA A 58 -1.50 6.42 5.29
C ALA A 58 -2.14 5.46 4.27
N VAL A 59 -2.84 6.00 3.26
CA VAL A 59 -3.49 5.17 2.24
C VAL A 59 -2.48 4.43 1.37
N TYR A 60 -1.35 5.03 1.05
CA TYR A 60 -0.26 4.35 0.34
C TYR A 60 0.20 3.10 1.13
N TRP A 61 0.49 3.27 2.42
CA TRP A 61 0.94 2.15 3.28
C TRP A 61 -0.13 1.10 3.51
N ILE A 62 -1.40 1.50 3.63
CA ILE A 62 -2.54 0.57 3.72
C ILE A 62 -2.62 -0.28 2.44
N VAL A 63 -2.58 0.33 1.25
CA VAL A 63 -2.63 -0.42 -0.03
C VAL A 63 -1.43 -1.36 -0.17
N ALA A 64 -0.23 -0.90 0.17
CA ALA A 64 0.98 -1.71 0.10
C ALA A 64 0.92 -2.93 1.03
N THR A 65 0.48 -2.72 2.27
CA THR A 65 0.33 -3.78 3.28
C THR A 65 -0.74 -4.79 2.85
N TYR A 66 -1.90 -4.31 2.39
CA TYR A 66 -2.98 -5.16 1.90
C TYR A 66 -2.52 -6.03 0.72
N SER A 67 -1.79 -5.44 -0.23
CA SER A 67 -1.25 -6.15 -1.40
C SER A 67 -0.28 -7.26 -1.01
N ARG A 68 0.58 -7.02 0.00
CA ARG A 68 1.50 -8.05 0.53
C ARG A 68 0.72 -9.18 1.21
N CYS A 69 -0.30 -8.87 1.99
CA CYS A 69 -1.16 -9.88 2.62
C CYS A 69 -1.86 -10.75 1.57
N LEU A 70 -2.46 -10.15 0.53
CA LEU A 70 -3.07 -10.90 -0.56
C LEU A 70 -2.08 -11.79 -1.31
N ALA A 71 -0.82 -11.38 -1.45
CA ALA A 71 0.22 -12.20 -2.07
C ALA A 71 0.50 -13.48 -1.24
N ILE A 72 0.48 -13.39 0.10
CA ILE A 72 0.58 -14.53 1.00
C ILE A 72 -0.65 -15.44 0.86
N LEU A 73 -1.85 -14.87 1.00
CA LEU A 73 -3.11 -15.61 0.92
C LEU A 73 -3.25 -16.39 -0.38
N ARG A 74 -2.80 -15.83 -1.51
CA ARG A 74 -2.85 -16.50 -2.81
C ARG A 74 -2.13 -17.85 -2.82
N ASN A 75 -1.07 -17.99 -2.02
CA ASN A 75 -0.28 -19.22 -1.95
C ASN A 75 -0.70 -20.12 -0.77
N ASP A 76 -1.14 -19.52 0.35
CA ASP A 76 -1.21 -20.22 1.64
C ASP A 76 -2.64 -20.39 2.19
N ALA A 77 -3.65 -19.67 1.66
CA ALA A 77 -5.04 -19.74 2.13
C ALA A 77 -5.95 -20.55 1.20
N PHE A 78 -7.12 -21.02 1.70
CA PHE A 78 -8.13 -21.60 0.81
C PHE A 78 -8.82 -20.51 -0.03
N ARG A 79 -9.51 -20.96 -1.09
CA ARG A 79 -10.10 -20.06 -2.09
C ARG A 79 -11.17 -19.13 -1.52
N ASP A 80 -11.91 -19.59 -0.51
CA ASP A 80 -13.00 -18.82 0.08
C ASP A 80 -12.45 -17.65 0.91
N GLU A 81 -11.38 -17.85 1.69
CA GLU A 81 -10.72 -16.75 2.40
C GLU A 81 -10.08 -15.77 1.43
N GLN A 82 -9.42 -16.26 0.36
CA GLN A 82 -8.86 -15.41 -0.69
C GLN A 82 -9.94 -14.49 -1.29
N ALA A 83 -11.11 -15.05 -1.65
CA ALA A 83 -12.20 -14.30 -2.25
C ALA A 83 -12.78 -13.25 -1.28
N ASN A 84 -12.97 -13.62 -0.01
CA ASN A 84 -13.49 -12.72 1.01
C ASN A 84 -12.59 -11.49 1.21
N TYR A 85 -11.28 -11.70 1.37
CA TYR A 85 -10.34 -10.59 1.58
C TYR A 85 -10.04 -9.79 0.31
N ALA A 86 -10.14 -10.39 -0.88
CA ALA A 86 -10.01 -9.66 -2.15
C ALA A 86 -11.13 -8.63 -2.36
N ALA A 87 -12.35 -8.91 -1.89
CA ALA A 87 -13.46 -7.97 -1.98
C ALA A 87 -13.15 -6.64 -1.26
N GLY A 88 -12.63 -6.71 -0.03
CA GLY A 88 -12.22 -5.52 0.73
C GLY A 88 -11.12 -4.70 0.04
N PHE A 89 -10.21 -5.37 -0.68
CA PHE A 89 -9.18 -4.70 -1.48
C PHE A 89 -9.75 -3.98 -2.70
N HIS A 90 -10.69 -4.60 -3.41
CA HIS A 90 -11.36 -3.95 -4.54
C HIS A 90 -12.13 -2.71 -4.11
N GLU A 91 -12.76 -2.73 -2.93
CA GLU A 91 -13.40 -1.53 -2.41
C GLU A 91 -12.39 -0.42 -2.05
N LEU A 92 -11.22 -0.77 -1.51
CA LEU A 92 -10.13 0.18 -1.26
C LEU A 92 -9.62 0.80 -2.57
N LEU A 93 -9.47 0.00 -3.63
CA LEU A 93 -9.08 0.50 -4.95
C LEU A 93 -10.18 1.39 -5.55
N ALA A 94 -11.45 1.05 -5.36
CA ALA A 94 -12.56 1.88 -5.82
C ALA A 94 -12.57 3.26 -5.14
N ASP A 95 -12.17 3.36 -3.87
CA ASP A 95 -12.00 4.66 -3.18
C ASP A 95 -10.91 5.54 -3.80
N LEU A 96 -9.96 4.92 -4.49
CA LEU A 96 -8.89 5.58 -5.24
C LEU A 96 -9.28 5.87 -6.69
N GLY A 97 -10.50 5.50 -7.10
CA GLY A 97 -10.97 5.61 -8.47
C GLY A 97 -10.46 4.50 -9.39
N ILE A 98 -9.98 3.37 -8.83
CA ILE A 98 -9.53 2.20 -9.58
C ILE A 98 -10.60 1.13 -9.47
N THR A 99 -11.45 1.05 -10.47
CA THR A 99 -12.57 0.08 -10.55
C THR A 99 -12.32 -1.01 -11.59
N SER A 100 -11.34 -0.79 -12.45
CA SER A 100 -10.96 -1.70 -13.52
C SER A 100 -9.44 -1.77 -13.69
N PHE A 101 -8.98 -2.79 -14.42
CA PHE A 101 -7.57 -2.87 -14.81
C PHE A 101 -7.17 -1.72 -15.76
N ALA A 102 -8.10 -1.21 -16.56
CA ALA A 102 -7.85 -0.06 -17.43
C ALA A 102 -7.54 1.20 -16.62
N ASP A 103 -8.28 1.45 -15.53
CA ASP A 103 -8.03 2.59 -14.63
C ASP A 103 -6.62 2.51 -14.02
N LEU A 104 -6.19 1.29 -13.65
CA LEU A 104 -4.85 1.05 -13.12
C LEU A 104 -3.77 1.31 -14.18
N GLN A 105 -4.00 0.87 -15.42
CA GLN A 105 -3.06 1.12 -16.53
C GLN A 105 -2.94 2.61 -16.84
N GLU A 106 -4.07 3.33 -16.89
CA GLU A 106 -4.09 4.77 -17.10
C GLU A 106 -3.37 5.51 -15.95
N GLY A 107 -3.66 5.14 -14.70
CA GLY A 107 -2.98 5.71 -13.54
C GLY A 107 -1.47 5.48 -13.56
N SER A 108 -1.04 4.27 -13.94
CA SER A 108 0.38 3.92 -14.09
C SER A 108 1.06 4.75 -15.18
N GLN A 109 0.39 4.95 -16.32
CA GLN A 109 0.91 5.78 -17.41
C GLN A 109 1.07 7.24 -16.96
N ARG A 110 0.06 7.82 -16.31
CA ARG A 110 0.13 9.18 -15.76
C ARG A 110 1.24 9.33 -14.72
N ALA A 111 1.44 8.33 -13.86
CA ALA A 111 2.52 8.35 -12.88
C ALA A 111 3.90 8.33 -13.56
N ARG A 112 4.09 7.51 -14.60
CA ARG A 112 5.34 7.46 -15.39
C ARG A 112 5.62 8.80 -16.08
N GLU A 113 4.62 9.39 -16.72
CA GLU A 113 4.74 10.71 -17.35
C GLU A 113 5.10 11.79 -16.33
N PHE A 114 4.51 11.73 -15.14
CA PHE A 114 4.84 12.66 -14.06
C PHE A 114 6.27 12.49 -13.55
N LEU A 115 6.80 11.26 -13.47
CA LEU A 115 8.17 11.01 -13.03
C LEU A 115 9.22 11.68 -13.92
N HIS A 116 8.99 11.76 -15.24
CA HIS A 116 9.88 12.52 -16.14
C HIS A 116 9.96 13.99 -15.71
N ARG A 117 8.82 14.60 -15.38
CA ARG A 117 8.79 16.00 -14.94
C ARG A 117 9.44 16.21 -13.57
N VAL A 118 9.34 15.22 -12.68
CA VAL A 118 10.06 15.26 -11.40
C VAL A 118 11.57 15.22 -11.66
N TRP A 119 12.01 14.38 -12.60
CA TRP A 119 13.42 14.28 -12.97
C TRP A 119 13.97 15.59 -13.54
N ASP A 120 13.24 16.24 -14.47
CA ASP A 120 13.62 17.55 -15.02
C ASP A 120 13.85 18.60 -13.91
N VAL A 121 13.03 18.56 -12.86
CA VAL A 121 13.14 19.47 -11.71
C VAL A 121 14.35 19.12 -10.84
N VAL A 122 14.62 17.82 -10.64
CA VAL A 122 15.81 17.36 -9.92
C VAL A 122 17.07 17.81 -10.65
N GLU A 123 17.16 17.60 -11.96
CA GLU A 123 18.31 18.03 -12.77
C GLU A 123 18.53 19.55 -12.67
N ALA A 124 17.46 20.35 -12.78
CA ALA A 124 17.57 21.79 -12.63
C ALA A 124 18.05 22.24 -11.22
N ILE A 125 17.69 21.50 -10.17
CA ILE A 125 18.18 21.76 -8.81
C ILE A 125 19.66 21.38 -8.71
N MET A 126 20.07 20.24 -9.24
CA MET A 126 21.47 19.79 -9.22
C MET A 126 22.37 20.77 -9.98
N ASP A 127 21.96 21.20 -11.18
CA ASP A 127 22.70 22.17 -12.00
C ASP A 127 22.87 23.53 -11.29
N ALA A 128 21.90 23.93 -10.46
CA ALA A 128 21.93 25.18 -9.73
C ALA A 128 22.74 25.11 -8.42
N ASN A 129 23.03 23.92 -7.90
CA ASN A 129 23.70 23.70 -6.61
C ASN A 129 24.87 22.72 -6.79
N ALA A 130 25.99 23.23 -7.32
CA ALA A 130 27.17 22.45 -7.68
C ALA A 130 27.86 21.73 -6.50
N GLU A 131 27.46 22.03 -5.27
CA GLU A 131 27.90 21.33 -4.05
C GLU A 131 27.16 20.02 -3.77
N ILE A 132 26.05 19.74 -4.46
CA ILE A 132 25.32 18.48 -4.35
C ILE A 132 25.94 17.48 -5.33
N GLU A 133 26.56 16.43 -4.79
CA GLU A 133 27.20 15.35 -5.56
C GLU A 133 26.25 14.14 -5.70
N GLU A 134 26.45 13.32 -6.74
CA GLU A 134 25.70 12.06 -6.99
C GLU A 134 25.90 10.97 -5.92
#